data_AF-R7N8N6-F1
#
_entry.id   AF-R7N8N6-F1
#
_cell.length_a   1.000
_cell.length_b   1.000
_cell.length_c   1.000
_cell.angle_alpha   90.00
_cell.angle_beta   90.00
_cell.angle_gamma   90.00
#
_symmetry.space_group_name_H-M   'P 1'
#
loop_
_entity.id
_entity.type
_entity.pdbx_description
1 polymer ?
#
loop_
_entity_poly.entity_id
_entity_poly.type
_entity_poly.pdbx_seq_one_letter_code
_entity_poly.pdbx_strand_id
1 'polypeptide(L)'
;MTNFNSEQSRLHHNIDIMDFVIVEMNEYLDTHPTDRDAIEYTRHYVRMKNQAMKEYAAKYGPLSIQDIDASKHDEWKWALQPWPWEGEY
;
A
#
# COMPACT_ATOMS: atom_id res chain seq x y z
N MET A 1 16.97 -12.88 2.36
CA MET A 1 15.72 -12.91 1.56
C MET A 1 14.60 -13.16 2.54
N THR A 2 13.73 -12.18 2.76
CA THR A 2 12.56 -12.35 3.63
C THR A 2 11.62 -13.35 2.99
N ASN A 3 11.34 -14.46 3.67
CA ASN A 3 10.48 -15.52 3.13
C ASN A 3 9.03 -15.16 3.44
N PHE A 4 8.26 -14.77 2.41
CA PHE A 4 6.85 -14.44 2.57
C PHE A 4 6.03 -15.74 2.51
N ASN A 5 5.66 -16.25 3.69
CA ASN A 5 4.99 -17.54 3.82
C ASN A 5 3.53 -17.54 3.31
N SER A 6 2.95 -16.38 2.95
CA SER A 6 1.58 -16.27 2.43
C SER A 6 1.46 -15.25 1.29
N GLU A 7 0.42 -15.38 0.47
CA GLU A 7 0.06 -14.39 -0.55
C GLU A 7 -0.23 -13.02 0.08
N GLN A 8 -0.93 -12.99 1.22
CA GLN A 8 -1.22 -11.77 1.97
C GLN A 8 0.07 -11.02 2.34
N SER A 9 1.07 -11.73 2.90
CA SER A 9 2.36 -11.13 3.25
C SER A 9 3.12 -10.61 2.03
N ARG A 10 3.00 -11.29 0.87
CA ARG A 10 3.61 -10.83 -0.39
C ARG A 10 2.96 -9.56 -0.93
N LEU A 11 1.63 -9.48 -0.92
CA LEU A 11 0.92 -8.28 -1.36
C LEU A 11 1.21 -7.10 -0.44
N HIS A 12 1.19 -7.32 0.89
CA HIS A 12 1.57 -6.28 1.86
C HIS A 12 3.00 -5.78 1.60
N HIS A 13 3.96 -6.70 1.46
CA HIS A 13 5.34 -6.31 1.20
C HIS A 13 5.52 -5.53 -0.10
N ASN A 14 4.80 -5.89 -1.16
CA ASN A 14 4.84 -5.14 -2.41
C ASN A 14 4.31 -3.72 -2.23
N ILE A 15 3.25 -3.54 -1.44
CA ILE A 15 2.72 -2.22 -1.07
C ILE A 15 3.79 -1.43 -0.30
N ASP A 16 4.45 -2.06 0.68
CA ASP A 16 5.51 -1.43 1.49
C ASP A 16 6.69 -0.95 0.62
N ILE A 17 7.12 -1.76 -0.36
CA ILE A 17 8.16 -1.36 -1.32
C ILE A 17 7.72 -0.14 -2.13
N MET A 18 6.49 -0.16 -2.66
CA MET A 18 5.98 0.97 -3.45
C MET A 18 5.89 2.23 -2.59
N ASP A 19 5.52 2.10 -1.32
CA ASP A 19 5.45 3.23 -0.40
C ASP A 19 6.84 3.82 -0.13
N PHE A 20 7.84 2.98 0.10
CA PHE A 20 9.23 3.40 0.23
C PHE A 20 9.70 4.20 -1.00
N VAL A 21 9.44 3.69 -2.21
CA VAL A 21 9.80 4.40 -3.45
C VAL A 21 9.11 5.76 -3.54
N ILE A 22 7.82 5.86 -3.18
CA ILE A 22 7.08 7.12 -3.21
C ILE A 22 7.67 8.14 -2.24
N VAL A 23 8.03 7.71 -1.02
CA VAL A 23 8.67 8.58 -0.01
C VAL A 23 10.01 9.09 -0.51
N GLU A 24 10.90 8.22 -0.98
CA GLU A 24 12.23 8.60 -1.50
C GLU A 24 12.11 9.58 -2.68
N MET A 25 11.17 9.32 -3.59
CA MET A 25 10.97 10.21 -4.74
C MET A 25 10.36 11.56 -4.32
N ASN A 26 9.53 11.59 -3.28
CA ASN A 26 9.02 12.84 -2.72
C ASN A 26 10.16 13.68 -2.13
N GLU A 27 11.05 13.08 -1.33
CA GLU A 27 12.23 13.76 -0.78
C GLU A 27 13.17 14.27 -1.90
N TYR A 28 13.35 13.49 -2.97
CA TYR A 28 14.10 13.96 -4.15
C TYR A 28 13.44 15.19 -4.80
N LEU A 29 12.12 15.14 -5.02
CA LEU A 29 11.36 16.20 -5.68
C LEU A 29 11.28 17.49 -4.86
N ASP A 30 11.39 17.43 -3.53
CA ASP A 30 11.51 18.62 -2.67
C ASP A 30 12.70 19.52 -3.07
N THR A 31 13.75 18.92 -3.64
CA THR A 31 14.93 19.64 -4.14
C THR A 31 14.97 19.81 -5.66
N HIS A 32 14.17 19.03 -6.41
CA HIS A 32 14.11 19.04 -7.88
C HIS A 32 12.66 19.15 -8.40
N PRO A 33 11.90 20.21 -8.04
CA PRO A 33 10.44 20.24 -8.23
C PRO A 33 9.98 20.37 -9.70
N THR A 34 10.91 20.57 -10.64
CA THR A 34 10.61 20.69 -12.07
C THR A 34 11.09 19.50 -12.90
N ASP A 35 11.67 18.47 -12.27
CA ASP A 35 12.07 17.24 -12.94
C ASP A 35 10.82 16.45 -13.34
N ARG A 36 10.48 16.50 -14.63
CA ARG A 36 9.27 15.88 -15.17
C ARG A 36 9.32 14.36 -15.15
N ASP A 37 10.51 13.78 -15.28
CA ASP A 37 10.67 12.33 -15.32
C ASP A 37 10.51 11.77 -13.91
N ALA A 38 11.09 12.43 -12.90
CA ALA A 38 10.89 12.09 -11.49
C ALA A 38 9.42 12.26 -11.06
N ILE A 39 8.74 13.31 -11.53
CA ILE A 39 7.31 13.51 -11.27
C ILE A 39 6.47 12.37 -11.86
N GLU A 40 6.68 12.00 -13.12
CA GLU A 40 5.90 10.94 -13.75
C GLU A 40 6.22 9.56 -13.17
N TYR A 41 7.48 9.31 -12.82
CA TYR A 41 7.90 8.10 -12.11
C TYR A 41 7.18 7.97 -10.75
N THR A 42 7.15 9.05 -9.97
CA THR A 42 6.43 9.08 -8.69
C THR A 42 4.93 8.81 -8.89
N ARG A 43 4.30 9.46 -9.88
CA ARG A 43 2.89 9.23 -10.21
C ARG A 43 2.61 7.80 -10.65
N HIS A 44 3.53 7.17 -11.38
CA HIS A 44 3.42 5.76 -11.76
C HIS A 44 3.36 4.86 -10.54
N TYR A 45 4.28 5.03 -9.58
CA TYR A 45 4.28 4.24 -8.34
C TYR A 45 3.07 4.52 -7.45
N VAL A 46 2.61 5.77 -7.35
CA VAL A 46 1.35 6.09 -6.65
C VAL A 46 0.17 5.33 -7.24
N ARG A 47 0.03 5.28 -8.58
CA ARG A 47 -1.04 4.51 -9.24
C ARG A 47 -0.91 3.01 -8.96
N MET A 48 0.32 2.47 -9.01
CA MET A 48 0.58 1.06 -8.71
C MET A 48 0.24 0.71 -7.26
N LYS A 49 0.66 1.54 -6.30
CA LYS A 49 0.34 1.36 -4.87
C LYS A 49 -1.17 1.35 -4.65
N ASN A 50 -1.89 2.31 -5.21
CA ASN A 50 -3.35 2.38 -5.08
C ASN A 50 -4.04 1.14 -5.67
N GLN A 51 -3.55 0.61 -6.79
CA GLN A 51 -4.09 -0.62 -7.37
C GLN A 51 -3.80 -1.85 -6.47
N ALA A 52 -2.60 -1.94 -5.91
CA ALA A 52 -2.21 -3.01 -5.00
C ALA A 52 -3.00 -2.95 -3.68
N MET A 53 -3.24 -1.75 -3.12
CA MET A 53 -4.08 -1.54 -1.93
C MET A 53 -5.50 -2.03 -2.15
N LYS A 54 -6.11 -1.73 -3.31
CA LYS A 54 -7.43 -2.23 -3.68
C LYS A 54 -7.46 -3.75 -3.84
N GLU A 55 -6.44 -4.34 -4.46
CA GLU A 55 -6.33 -5.79 -4.58
C GLU A 55 -6.24 -6.46 -3.20
N TYR A 56 -5.40 -5.91 -2.32
CA TYR A 56 -5.28 -6.38 -0.95
C TYR A 56 -6.62 -6.27 -0.21
N ALA A 57 -7.28 -5.11 -0.29
CA ALA A 57 -8.56 -4.84 0.36
C ALA A 57 -9.66 -5.82 -0.05
N ALA A 58 -9.72 -6.14 -1.35
CA ALA A 58 -10.67 -7.10 -1.90
C ALA A 58 -10.47 -8.53 -1.38
N LYS A 59 -9.23 -8.92 -1.06
CA LYS A 59 -8.89 -10.28 -0.60
C LYS A 59 -8.89 -10.41 0.92
N TYR A 60 -8.28 -9.46 1.62
CA TYR A 60 -7.92 -9.62 3.03
C TYR A 60 -8.54 -8.58 3.97
N GLY A 61 -9.21 -7.56 3.43
CA GLY A 61 -9.71 -6.42 4.18
C GLY A 61 -8.82 -5.18 3.99
N PRO A 62 -9.39 -3.98 4.19
CA PRO A 62 -8.74 -2.72 3.82
C PRO A 62 -7.59 -2.36 4.76
N LEU A 63 -6.43 -1.98 4.21
CA LEU A 63 -5.31 -1.44 4.99
C LEU A 63 -5.47 0.06 5.31
N SER A 64 -6.33 0.76 4.58
CA SER A 64 -6.69 2.16 4.79
C SER A 64 -8.19 2.33 4.61
N ILE A 65 -8.78 3.29 5.32
CA ILE A 65 -10.20 3.61 5.18
C ILE A 65 -10.57 4.06 3.75
N GLN A 66 -9.59 4.53 2.98
CA GLN A 66 -9.78 4.96 1.60
C GLN A 66 -10.06 3.81 0.64
N ASP A 67 -9.65 2.58 0.98
CA ASP A 67 -9.81 1.39 0.13
C ASP A 67 -10.97 0.50 0.59
N ILE A 68 -11.84 1.02 1.45
CA ILE A 68 -12.99 0.29 2.00
C ILE A 68 -13.96 -0.17 0.92
N ASP A 69 -14.10 0.61 -0.16
CA ASP A 69 -14.97 0.33 -1.30
C ASP A 69 -14.52 -0.91 -2.10
N ALA A 70 -13.24 -1.21 -2.08
CA ALA A 70 -12.67 -2.39 -2.72
C ALA A 70 -12.86 -3.66 -1.88
N SER A 71 -13.24 -3.54 -0.59
CA SER A 71 -13.47 -4.69 0.27
C SER A 71 -14.71 -5.46 -0.18
N LYS A 72 -14.57 -6.78 -0.37
CA LYS A 72 -15.65 -7.67 -0.81
C LYS A 72 -16.26 -8.51 0.32
N HIS A 73 -15.99 -8.13 1.57
CA HIS A 73 -16.46 -8.85 2.75
C HIS A 73 -17.82 -8.31 3.19
N ASP A 74 -18.72 -9.20 3.61
CA ASP A 74 -20.05 -8.83 4.13
C ASP A 74 -20.01 -8.23 5.55
N GLU A 75 -18.81 -8.14 6.12
CA GLU A 75 -18.53 -7.61 7.46
C GLU A 75 -17.66 -6.35 7.37
N TRP A 76 -17.75 -5.48 8.38
CA TRP A 76 -16.92 -4.28 8.48
C TRP A 76 -15.48 -4.62 8.91
N LYS A 77 -14.71 -5.22 7.98
CA LYS A 77 -13.34 -5.72 8.24
C LYS A 77 -12.40 -4.67 8.83
N TRP A 78 -12.60 -3.39 8.52
CA TRP A 78 -11.82 -2.31 9.12
C TRP A 78 -11.81 -2.32 10.66
N ALA A 79 -12.96 -2.66 11.28
CA ALA A 79 -13.06 -2.74 12.74
C ALA A 79 -12.81 -4.14 13.30
N LEU A 80 -12.76 -5.17 12.46
CA LEU A 80 -12.63 -6.58 12.89
C LEU A 80 -11.23 -7.15 12.68
N GLN A 81 -10.44 -6.57 11.80
CA GLN A 81 -9.05 -6.97 11.59
C GLN A 81 -8.18 -6.48 12.74
N PRO A 82 -7.12 -7.22 13.11
CA PRO A 82 -6.20 -6.80 14.15
C PRO A 82 -5.54 -5.48 13.73
N TRP A 83 -5.56 -4.50 14.63
CA TRP A 83 -4.91 -3.23 14.38
C TRP A 83 -3.39 -3.36 14.57
N PRO A 84 -2.57 -2.55 13.86
CA PRO A 84 -1.12 -2.63 13.96
C PRO A 84 -0.55 -2.49 15.39
N TRP A 85 -1.30 -1.85 16.30
CA TRP A 85 -0.93 -1.68 17.72
C TRP A 85 -1.49 -2.75 18.65
N GLU A 86 -2.34 -3.65 18.18
CA GLU A 86 -2.83 -4.79 18.97
C GLU A 86 -1.78 -5.89 19.08
N GLY A 87 -0.77 -5.88 18.22
CA GLY A 87 0.29 -6.88 18.16
C GLY A 87 -0.21 -8.22 17.60
N GLU A 88 0.70 -8.99 17.01
CA GLU A 88 0.45 -10.40 16.72
C GLU A 88 0.72 -11.20 18.00
N TYR A 89 -0.29 -11.90 18.54
CA TYR A 89 -0.13 -12.84 19.65
C TYR A 89 0.36 -14.21 19.16
#